data_AF-A0A382L219-F1
#
_entry.id   AF-A0A382L219-F1
#
_cell.length_a   1.000
_cell.length_b   1.000
_cell.length_c   1.000
_cell.angle_alpha   90.00
_cell.angle_beta   90.00
_cell.angle_gamma   90.00
#
_symmetry.space_group_name_H-M   'P 1'
#
loop_
_entity.id
_entity.type
_entity.pdbx_description
1 polymer ?
#
loop_
_entity_poly.entity_id
_entity_poly.type
_entity_poly.pdbx_seq_one_letter_code
_entity_poly.pdbx_strand_id
1 'polypeptide(L)' 'MKKNIGNAVTRNKIKRKLKYAIQKISTKKRIIDLNYTYVIFGKNNVYKDKFSLVLNEVNEMFKKINKWEAKHEAN' A
#
# COMPACT_ATOMS: atom_id res chain seq x y z
N MET A 1 13.24 22.78 -2.21
CA MET A 1 13.60 21.72 -1.23
C MET A 1 14.08 20.46 -1.94
N LYS A 2 15.25 19.93 -1.56
CA LYS A 2 15.76 18.65 -2.06
C LYS A 2 14.90 17.51 -1.51
N LYS A 3 14.46 16.58 -2.36
CA LYS A 3 13.65 15.43 -1.93
C LYS A 3 14.55 14.37 -1.28
N ASN A 4 14.09 13.76 -0.20
CA ASN A 4 14.85 12.75 0.57
C ASN A 4 15.04 11.42 -0.18
N ILE A 5 14.27 11.18 -1.26
CA ILE A 5 14.28 9.92 -2.01
C ILE A 5 14.92 10.15 -3.38
N GLY A 6 16.22 9.85 -3.48
CA GLY A 6 17.01 9.63 -4.70
C GLY A 6 16.63 10.43 -5.96
N ASN A 7 16.80 9.80 -7.12
CA ASN A 7 16.47 10.40 -8.42
C ASN A 7 14.99 10.20 -8.77
N ALA A 8 14.48 10.95 -9.75
CA ALA A 8 13.09 10.87 -10.20
C ALA A 8 12.68 9.46 -10.65
N VAL A 9 13.60 8.75 -11.31
CA VAL A 9 13.39 7.38 -11.78
C VAL A 9 13.10 6.43 -10.61
N THR A 10 13.90 6.50 -9.54
CA THR A 10 13.73 5.66 -8.35
C THR A 10 12.38 5.88 -7.68
N ARG A 11 11.97 7.15 -7.53
CA ARG A 11 10.65 7.49 -6.98
C ARG A 11 9.51 6.94 -7.83
N ASN A 12 9.62 7.03 -9.15
CA ASN A 12 8.59 6.54 -10.06
C ASN A 12 8.50 5.01 -10.04
N LYS A 13 9.63 4.31 -9.92
CA LYS A 13 9.65 2.86 -9.72
C LYS A 13 8.95 2.45 -8.42
N ILE A 14 9.18 3.16 -7.31
CA ILE A 14 8.47 2.92 -6.04
C ILE A 14 6.95 3.12 -6.22
N LYS A 15 6.54 4.26 -6.80
CA LYS A 15 5.12 4.55 -7.06
C LYS A 15 4.45 3.46 -7.90
N ARG A 16 5.10 3.03 -8.99
CA ARG A 16 4.58 1.98 -9.87
C ARG A 16 4.43 0.63 -9.15
N LYS A 17 5.42 0.27 -8.34
CA LYS A 17 5.41 -0.99 -7.58
C LYS A 17 4.27 -1.04 -6.57
N LEU A 18 4.07 0.04 -5.82
CA LEU A 18 2.95 0.16 -4.87
C LEU A 18 1.61 0.18 -5.60
N LYS A 19 1.48 0.97 -6.68
CA LYS A 19 0.26 1.01 -7.52
C LYS A 19 -0.14 -0.40 -7.98
N TYR A 20 0.83 -1.17 -8.47
CA TYR A 20 0.58 -2.53 -8.94
C TYR A 20 0.18 -3.49 -7.81
N ALA A 21 0.78 -3.37 -6.62
CA ALA A 21 0.39 -4.17 -5.46
C ALA A 21 -1.08 -3.92 -5.07
N ILE A 22 -1.49 -2.64 -5.00
CA ILE A 22 -2.86 -2.24 -4.68
C ILE A 22 -3.83 -2.74 -5.74
N GLN A 23 -3.51 -2.55 -7.02
CA GLN A 23 -4.35 -3.04 -8.13
C GLN A 23 -4.57 -4.54 -8.04
N LYS A 24 -3.51 -5.32 -7.78
CA LYS A 24 -3.59 -6.78 -7.66
C LYS A 24 -4.45 -7.24 -6.48
N ILE A 25 -4.42 -6.50 -5.37
CA ILE A 25 -5.28 -6.77 -4.20
C ILE A 25 -6.72 -6.36 -4.51
N SER A 26 -6.93 -5.22 -5.15
CA SER A 26 -8.25 -4.72 -5.54
C SER A 26 -9.02 -5.67 -6.46
N THR A 27 -8.32 -6.43 -7.32
CA THR A 27 -8.96 -7.46 -8.17
C THR A 27 -9.52 -8.63 -7.35
N LYS A 28 -8.92 -8.94 -6.19
CA LYS A 28 -9.46 -9.93 -5.25
C LYS A 28 -10.58 -9.25 -4.43
N LYS A 29 -11.82 -9.42 -4.87
CA LYS A 29 -13.04 -8.80 -4.27
C LYS A 29 -13.01 -8.86 -2.72
N ARG A 30 -13.37 -7.72 -2.09
CA ARG A 30 -13.63 -7.51 -0.64
C ARG A 30 -12.45 -7.24 0.32
N ILE A 31 -11.24 -6.97 -0.15
CA ILE A 31 -10.13 -6.61 0.77
C ILE A 31 -10.10 -5.11 1.08
N ILE A 32 -10.47 -4.26 0.13
CA ILE A 32 -10.38 -2.79 0.25
C ILE A 32 -11.79 -2.22 0.23
N ASP A 33 -12.15 -1.42 1.23
CA ASP A 33 -13.38 -0.63 1.21
C ASP A 33 -13.24 0.57 0.27
N LEU A 34 -14.19 0.73 -0.65
CA LEU A 34 -14.20 1.80 -1.66
C LEU A 34 -14.84 3.11 -1.14
N ASN A 35 -15.42 3.11 0.06
CA ASN A 35 -16.01 4.31 0.68
C ASN A 35 -14.97 5.28 1.24
N TYR A 36 -13.69 4.87 1.28
CA TYR A 36 -12.59 5.65 1.83
C TYR A 36 -11.54 6.01 0.78
N THR A 37 -10.91 7.18 0.97
CA THR A 37 -9.73 7.57 0.20
C THR A 37 -8.46 7.21 0.96
N TYR A 38 -7.66 6.29 0.42
CA TYR A 38 -6.38 5.90 1.01
C TYR A 38 -5.23 6.70 0.42
N VAL A 39 -4.40 7.27 1.31
CA VAL A 39 -3.14 7.92 0.93
C VAL A 39 -1.97 7.03 1.35
N ILE A 40 -1.15 6.61 0.38
CA ILE A 40 -0.09 5.62 0.60
C ILE A 40 1.28 6.26 0.38
N PHE A 41 2.13 6.15 1.40
CA PHE A 41 3.50 6.66 1.38
C PHE A 41 4.51 5.53 1.20
N GLY A 42 5.34 5.63 0.16
CA GLY A 42 6.43 4.68 -0.09
C GLY A 42 7.71 5.06 0.63
N LYS A 43 8.23 4.16 1.49
CA LYS A 43 9.57 4.26 2.07
C LYS A 43 10.65 3.85 1.05
N ASN A 44 11.90 4.22 1.30
CA ASN A 44 13.04 3.88 0.44
C ASN A 44 13.24 2.37 0.24
N ASN A 45 12.92 1.57 1.26
CA ASN A 45 13.11 0.12 1.27
C ASN A 45 12.27 -0.58 0.19
N VAL A 46 11.07 -0.04 -0.10
CA VAL A 46 10.15 -0.55 -1.13
C VAL A 46 10.83 -0.69 -2.50
N TYR A 47 11.82 0.14 -2.79
CA TYR A 47 12.59 0.02 -4.02
C TYR A 47 13.42 -1.28 -4.08
N LYS A 48 14.10 -1.62 -3.00
CA LYS A 48 15.06 -2.75 -2.92
C LYS A 48 14.38 -4.09 -2.65
N ASP A 49 13.27 -4.08 -1.92
CA ASP A 49 12.62 -5.32 -1.48
C ASP A 49 12.05 -6.14 -2.63
N LYS A 50 11.82 -7.44 -2.43
CA LYS A 50 11.12 -8.26 -3.44
C LYS A 50 9.64 -7.84 -3.52
N PHE A 51 9.04 -7.90 -4.71
CA PHE A 51 7.64 -7.52 -4.90
C PHE A 51 6.67 -8.37 -4.05
N SER A 52 6.97 -9.65 -3.86
CA SER A 52 6.18 -10.55 -3.01
C SER A 52 6.07 -10.05 -1.57
N LEU A 53 7.15 -9.52 -1.00
CA LEU A 53 7.17 -8.97 0.36
C LEU A 53 6.29 -7.74 0.45
N VAL A 54 6.44 -6.80 -0.49
CA VAL A 54 5.62 -5.59 -0.56
C VAL A 54 4.14 -5.94 -0.72
N LEU A 55 3.80 -6.90 -1.58
CA LEU A 55 2.42 -7.34 -1.78
C LEU A 55 1.83 -7.94 -0.50
N ASN A 56 2.60 -8.78 0.20
CA ASN A 56 2.15 -9.39 1.45
C ASN A 56 1.92 -8.34 2.54
N GLU A 57 2.85 -7.39 2.68
CA GLU A 57 2.75 -6.31 3.67
C GLU A 57 1.51 -5.44 3.42
N VAL A 58 1.23 -5.07 2.16
CA VAL A 58 0.03 -4.29 1.80
C VAL A 58 -1.24 -5.09 2.14
N ASN A 59 -1.28 -6.38 1.85
CA ASN A 59 -2.43 -7.24 2.15
C ASN A 59 -2.69 -7.35 3.65
N GLU A 60 -1.65 -7.56 4.46
CA GLU A 60 -1.77 -7.62 5.92
C GLU A 60 -2.19 -6.27 6.52
N MET A 61 -1.75 -5.15 5.94
CA MET A 61 -2.18 -3.81 6.34
C MET A 61 -3.69 -3.62 6.15
N PHE A 62 -4.24 -3.94 4.98
CA PHE A 62 -5.68 -3.81 4.75
C PHE A 62 -6.51 -4.73 5.65
N LYS A 63 -6.05 -5.96 5.92
CA LYS A 63 -6.71 -6.83 6.91
C LYS A 63 -6.75 -6.20 8.31
N LYS A 64 -5.68 -5.52 8.72
CA LYS A 64 -5.63 -4.81 10.01
C LYS A 64 -6.60 -3.62 10.04
N ILE A 65 -6.70 -2.86 8.95
CA ILE A 65 -7.65 -1.75 8.81
C ILE A 65 -9.08 -2.29 8.96
N ASN A 66 -9.47 -3.31 8.20
CA ASN A 66 -10.81 -3.89 8.26
C ASN A 66 -11.13 -4.44 9.67
N LYS A 67 -10.14 -5.05 10.36
CA LYS A 67 -10.32 -5.52 11.74
C LYS A 67 -10.48 -4.37 12.74
N TRP A 68 -9.84 -3.23 12.49
CA TRP A 68 -9.96 -2.05 13.33
C TRP A 68 -11.33 -1.38 13.16
N GLU A 69 -11.82 -1.27 11.92
CA GLU A 69 -13.16 -0.77 11.59
C GLU A 69 -14.26 -1.61 12.27
N ALA A 70 -14.21 -2.94 12.11
CA ALA A 70 -15.19 -3.85 12.70
C ALA A 70 -15.25 -3.79 14.24
N LYS A 71 -14.18 -3.34 14.90
CA LYS A 71 -14.14 -3.15 16.36
C LYS A 71 -14.75 -1.83 16.81
N HIS A 72 -14.72 -0.79 15.97
CA HIS A 72 -15.19 0.55 16.32
C HIS A 72 -16.65 0.77 15.93
N GLU A 73 -17.20 0.01 14.98
CA GLU A 73 -18.64 0.00 14.68
C GLU A 73 -19.49 -0.74 15.73
N ALA A 74 -18.85 -1.54 16.58
CA ALA A 74 -19.52 -2.35 17.61
C ALA A 74 -19.60 -1.68 19.00
N ASN A 75 -19.09 -0.44 19.13
CA ASN A 75 -19.14 0.39 20.35
C ASN A 75 -19.98 1.64 20.07
#